data_AF-A0A3G8MAW9-F1
#
_entry.id   AF-A0A3G8MAW9-F1
#
_cell.length_a   1.000
_cell.length_b   1.000
_cell.length_c   1.000
_cell.angle_alpha   90.00
_cell.angle_beta   90.00
_cell.angle_gamma   90.00
#
_symmetry.space_group_name_H-M   'P 1'
#
loop_
_entity.id
_entity.type
_entity.pdbx_description
1 polymer ?
#
loop_
_entity_poly.entity_id
_entity_poly.type
_entity_poly.pdbx_seq_one_letter_code
_entity_poly.pdbx_strand_id
1 'polypeptide(L)'
;MEQSSLGPREGVATVSPKQKQLLASYLLNLQKGERFVFEMIVLDIQRLVDIGAQSLATDVFVVLRMFMRDRPQFDAVVRRNRMFKGLSDNRSTRRTLDSPFAANGERQTQSALHAKRDKLSLA
;
A
#
# COMPACT_ATOMS: atom_id res chain seq x y z
N MET A 1 41.24 5.36 2.69
CA MET A 1 40.00 5.96 3.24
C MET A 1 38.92 5.77 2.22
N GLU A 2 37.93 4.95 2.56
CA GLU A 2 36.92 4.41 1.65
C GLU A 2 36.00 5.50 1.08
N GLN A 3 35.84 5.50 -0.24
CA GLN A 3 34.74 6.20 -0.89
C GLN A 3 33.55 5.25 -0.99
N SER A 4 32.58 5.41 -0.09
CA SER A 4 31.27 4.79 -0.19
C SER A 4 30.52 5.37 -1.38
N SER A 5 30.66 4.75 -2.55
CA SER A 5 29.84 5.06 -3.72
C SER A 5 28.44 4.52 -3.49
N LEU A 6 27.48 5.42 -3.23
CA LEU A 6 26.06 5.10 -3.19
C LEU A 6 25.63 4.55 -4.55
N GLY A 7 25.40 3.23 -4.60
CA GLY A 7 24.72 2.61 -5.73
C GLY A 7 23.33 3.22 -5.97
N PRO A 8 22.83 3.22 -7.21
CA PRO A 8 21.56 3.82 -7.56
C PRO A 8 20.43 3.06 -6.82
N ARG A 9 19.92 3.67 -5.75
CA ARG A 9 18.67 3.26 -5.10
C ARG A 9 17.49 3.70 -5.96
N GLU A 10 17.40 3.16 -7.17
CA GLU A 10 16.18 3.21 -7.95
C GLU A 10 15.45 1.89 -7.76
N GLY A 11 14.70 1.81 -6.67
CA GLY A 11 13.65 0.80 -6.51
C GLY A 11 12.52 1.08 -7.48
N VAL A 12 12.79 0.98 -8.80
CA VAL A 12 11.72 0.89 -9.79
C VAL A 12 11.08 -0.46 -9.54
N ALA A 13 9.99 -0.46 -8.76
CA ALA A 13 9.17 -1.65 -8.57
C ALA A 13 8.84 -2.21 -9.96
N THR A 14 9.49 -3.31 -10.32
CA THR A 14 9.34 -3.92 -11.62
C THR A 14 7.91 -4.44 -11.72
N VAL A 15 7.18 -3.89 -12.68
CA VAL A 15 5.79 -4.28 -12.93
C VAL A 15 5.72 -5.77 -13.21
N SER A 16 4.96 -6.50 -12.40
CA SER A 16 4.82 -7.95 -12.54
C SER A 16 3.93 -8.32 -13.74
N PRO A 17 4.13 -9.49 -14.37
CA PRO A 17 3.23 -9.99 -15.42
C PRO A 17 1.76 -10.04 -14.97
N LYS A 18 1.51 -10.38 -13.70
CA LYS A 18 0.18 -10.38 -13.07
C LYS A 18 -0.49 -9.02 -13.17
N GLN A 19 0.24 -7.95 -12.84
CA GLN A 19 -0.29 -6.59 -12.90
C GLN A 19 -0.56 -6.14 -14.35
N LYS A 20 0.28 -6.55 -15.32
CA LYS A 20 0.01 -6.30 -16.74
C LYS A 20 -1.28 -6.97 -17.21
N GLN A 21 -1.50 -8.22 -16.79
CA GLN A 21 -2.71 -8.97 -17.12
C GLN A 21 -3.95 -8.34 -16.47
N LEU A 22 -3.86 -7.90 -15.22
CA LEU A 22 -4.93 -7.14 -14.55
C LEU A 22 -5.23 -5.84 -15.28
N LEU A 23 -4.21 -5.08 -15.69
CA LEU A 23 -4.44 -3.87 -16.51
C LEU A 23 -5.18 -4.20 -17.81
N ALA A 24 -4.77 -5.27 -18.50
CA ALA A 24 -5.42 -5.70 -19.72
C ALA A 24 -6.91 -6.05 -19.51
N SER A 25 -7.28 -6.69 -18.38
CA SER A 25 -8.69 -7.00 -18.09
C SER A 25 -9.52 -5.74 -17.87
N TYR A 26 -8.98 -4.72 -17.20
CA TYR A 26 -9.65 -3.42 -17.06
C TYR A 26 -9.81 -2.70 -18.40
N LEU A 27 -8.79 -2.76 -19.26
CA LEU A 27 -8.81 -2.12 -20.59
C LEU A 27 -9.82 -2.73 -21.56
N LEU A 28 -10.35 -3.94 -21.31
CA LEU A 28 -11.49 -4.46 -22.07
C LEU A 28 -12.73 -3.56 -21.96
N ASN A 29 -12.83 -2.75 -20.91
CA ASN A 29 -13.90 -1.79 -20.71
C ASN A 29 -13.61 -0.40 -21.29
N LEU A 30 -12.49 -0.21 -22.01
CA LEU A 30 -12.07 1.11 -22.49
C LEU A 30 -13.08 1.77 -23.43
N GLN A 31 -13.88 0.97 -24.15
CA GLN A 31 -14.98 1.47 -24.99
C GLN A 31 -16.05 2.27 -24.21
N LYS A 32 -16.15 2.07 -22.89
CA LYS A 32 -17.03 2.85 -21.99
C LYS A 32 -16.40 4.17 -21.53
N GLY A 33 -15.16 4.44 -21.92
CA GLY A 33 -14.40 5.65 -21.62
C GLY A 33 -13.39 5.47 -20.49
N GLU A 34 -12.33 6.29 -20.52
CA GLU A 34 -11.22 6.24 -19.55
C GLU A 34 -11.68 6.51 -18.12
N ARG A 35 -12.65 7.43 -17.96
CA ARG A 35 -13.26 7.73 -16.66
C ARG A 35 -13.95 6.51 -16.06
N PHE A 36 -14.70 5.75 -16.87
CA PHE A 36 -15.37 4.55 -16.42
C PHE A 36 -14.36 3.50 -15.92
N VAL A 37 -13.28 3.28 -16.67
CA VAL A 37 -12.22 2.34 -16.29
C VAL A 37 -11.52 2.79 -15.01
N PHE A 38 -11.22 4.09 -14.87
CA PHE A 38 -10.63 4.65 -13.65
C PHE A 38 -11.52 4.44 -12.43
N GLU A 39 -12.81 4.77 -12.52
CA GLU A 39 -13.76 4.62 -11.41
C GLU A 39 -13.90 3.14 -11.02
N MET A 40 -13.93 2.24 -11.99
CA MET A 40 -13.97 0.80 -11.76
C MET A 40 -12.73 0.30 -11.00
N ILE A 41 -11.52 0.71 -11.41
CA ILE A 41 -10.27 0.36 -10.70
C ILE A 41 -10.29 0.89 -9.27
N VAL A 42 -10.73 2.14 -9.06
CA VAL A 42 -10.78 2.75 -7.72
C VAL A 42 -11.78 2.03 -6.81
N LEU A 43 -12.97 1.69 -7.33
CA LEU A 43 -13.98 0.95 -6.57
C LEU A 43 -13.49 -0.44 -6.17
N ASP A 44 -12.76 -1.12 -7.05
CA ASP A 44 -12.17 -2.42 -6.73
C ASP A 44 -11.11 -2.30 -5.63
N ILE A 45 -10.26 -1.27 -5.66
CA ILE A 45 -9.30 -1.02 -4.57
C ILE A 45 -10.03 -0.87 -3.23
N GLN A 46 -11.10 -0.06 -3.20
CA GLN A 46 -11.88 0.14 -1.98
C GLN A 46 -12.47 -1.17 -1.47
N ARG A 47 -13.17 -1.91 -2.34
CA ARG A 47 -13.76 -3.22 -1.99
C ARG A 47 -12.73 -4.20 -1.47
N LEU A 48 -11.55 -4.25 -2.09
CA LEU A 48 -10.47 -5.15 -1.68
C LEU A 48 -9.90 -4.77 -0.31
N VAL A 49 -9.79 -3.47 -0.02
CA VAL A 49 -9.41 -2.99 1.31
C VAL A 49 -10.49 -3.34 2.35
N ASP A 50 -11.76 -3.12 2.02
CA ASP A 50 -12.90 -3.37 2.92
C ASP A 50 -13.01 -4.85 3.33
N ILE A 51 -12.66 -5.77 2.43
CA ILE A 51 -12.63 -7.22 2.73
C ILE A 51 -11.27 -7.71 3.27
N GLY A 52 -10.30 -6.83 3.49
CA GLY A 52 -8.98 -7.16 4.03
C GLY A 52 -8.00 -7.82 3.04
N ALA A 53 -8.30 -7.80 1.74
CA ALA A 53 -7.46 -8.38 0.68
C ALA A 53 -6.29 -7.44 0.29
N GLN A 54 -5.45 -7.06 1.26
CA GLN A 54 -4.45 -6.00 1.13
C GLN A 54 -3.41 -6.22 0.01
N SER A 55 -2.98 -7.47 -0.19
CA SER A 55 -2.02 -7.83 -1.25
C SER A 55 -2.62 -7.58 -2.64
N LEU A 56 -3.88 -7.99 -2.84
CA LEU A 56 -4.57 -7.77 -4.11
C LEU A 56 -4.92 -6.29 -4.31
N ALA A 57 -5.32 -5.57 -3.26
CA ALA A 57 -5.53 -4.12 -3.33
C ALA A 57 -4.25 -3.38 -3.78
N THR A 58 -3.08 -3.83 -3.31
CA THR A 58 -1.78 -3.28 -3.72
C THR A 58 -1.50 -3.55 -5.20
N ASP A 59 -1.77 -4.76 -5.70
CA ASP A 59 -1.64 -5.07 -7.12
C ASP A 59 -2.55 -4.18 -7.98
N VAL A 60 -3.81 -3.99 -7.59
CA VAL A 60 -4.75 -3.12 -8.31
C VAL A 60 -4.34 -1.64 -8.22
N PHE A 61 -3.76 -1.20 -7.10
CA PHE A 61 -3.21 0.15 -6.99
C PHE A 61 -2.01 0.37 -7.94
N VAL A 62 -1.15 -0.63 -8.11
CA VAL A 62 -0.05 -0.58 -9.10
C VAL A 62 -0.62 -0.52 -10.52
N VAL A 63 -1.70 -1.23 -10.80
CA VAL A 63 -2.46 -1.15 -12.07
C VAL A 63 -3.03 0.25 -12.29
N LEU A 64 -3.60 0.89 -11.27
CA LEU A 64 -4.08 2.27 -11.36
C LEU A 64 -2.96 3.23 -11.78
N ARG A 65 -1.77 3.09 -11.18
CA ARG A 65 -0.61 3.91 -11.57
C ARG A 65 -0.19 3.70 -13.02
N MET A 66 -0.20 2.46 -13.51
CA MET A 66 0.07 2.19 -14.93
C MET A 66 -0.96 2.84 -15.84
N PHE A 67 -2.24 2.66 -15.52
CA PHE A 67 -3.34 3.22 -16.31
C PHE A 67 -3.21 4.75 -16.47
N MET A 68 -2.89 5.45 -15.38
CA MET A 68 -2.70 6.91 -15.36
C MET A 68 -1.41 7.34 -16.07
N ARG A 69 -0.32 6.59 -15.90
CA ARG A 69 0.96 6.88 -16.58
C ARG A 69 0.81 6.83 -18.10
N ASP A 70 0.06 5.88 -18.61
CA ASP A 70 -0.16 5.70 -20.04
C ASP A 70 -1.15 6.75 -20.61
N ARG A 71 -1.80 7.57 -19.75
CA ARG A 71 -2.83 8.56 -20.12
C ARG A 71 -2.60 9.91 -19.41
N PRO A 72 -1.53 10.64 -19.75
CA PRO A 72 -1.16 11.87 -19.05
C PRO A 72 -2.22 12.97 -19.12
N GLN A 73 -3.01 13.02 -20.21
CA GLN A 73 -4.10 14.00 -20.37
C GLN A 73 -5.24 13.73 -19.39
N PHE A 74 -5.62 12.46 -19.21
CA PHE A 74 -6.62 12.04 -18.25
C PHE A 74 -6.14 12.24 -16.81
N ASP A 75 -4.89 11.87 -16.51
CA ASP A 75 -4.28 12.06 -15.18
C ASP A 75 -4.31 13.55 -14.76
N ALA A 76 -3.95 14.46 -15.67
CA ALA A 76 -4.04 15.90 -15.42
C ALA A 76 -5.47 16.36 -15.08
N VAL A 77 -6.49 15.79 -15.74
CA VAL A 77 -7.91 16.09 -15.46
C VAL A 77 -8.33 15.53 -14.10
N VAL A 78 -7.99 14.28 -13.79
CA VAL A 78 -8.32 13.65 -12.51
C VAL A 78 -7.71 14.40 -11.34
N ARG A 79 -6.41 14.76 -11.42
CA ARG A 79 -5.73 15.51 -10.35
C ARG A 79 -6.32 16.89 -10.09
N ARG A 80 -6.88 17.53 -11.12
CA ARG A 80 -7.55 18.84 -11.00
C ARG A 80 -8.96 18.72 -10.41
N ASN A 81 -9.59 17.56 -10.53
CA ASN A 81 -10.99 17.39 -10.12
C ASN A 81 -11.10 17.03 -8.63
N ARG A 82 -11.65 17.97 -7.83
CA ARG A 82 -11.78 17.83 -6.35
C ARG A 82 -12.62 16.62 -5.93
N MET A 83 -13.49 16.10 -6.79
CA MET A 83 -14.28 14.88 -6.49
C MET A 83 -13.39 13.66 -6.18
N PHE A 84 -12.21 13.55 -6.78
CA PHE A 84 -11.28 12.44 -6.54
C PHE A 84 -10.33 12.68 -5.37
N LYS A 85 -10.31 13.90 -4.83
CA LYS A 85 -9.52 14.24 -3.64
C LYS A 85 -10.00 13.42 -2.43
N GLY A 86 -11.31 13.20 -2.29
CA GLY A 86 -11.89 12.36 -1.23
C GLY A 86 -11.52 10.87 -1.30
N LEU A 87 -11.24 10.34 -2.49
CA LEU A 87 -10.80 8.95 -2.71
C LEU A 87 -9.30 8.78 -2.39
N SER A 88 -8.50 9.84 -2.60
CA SER A 88 -7.06 9.89 -2.29
C SER A 88 -6.76 10.33 -0.85
N ASP A 89 -7.64 11.09 -0.20
CA ASP A 89 -7.40 11.72 1.11
C ASP A 89 -7.80 10.85 2.31
N ASN A 90 -8.05 9.54 2.11
CA ASN A 90 -7.93 8.56 3.19
C ASN A 90 -6.45 8.39 3.59
N ARG A 91 -5.87 9.49 4.08
CA ARG A 91 -4.49 9.70 4.52
C ARG A 91 -4.06 8.77 5.66
N SER A 92 -5.00 7.97 6.18
CA SER A 92 -4.75 6.91 7.16
C SER A 92 -4.01 5.70 6.57
N THR A 93 -4.17 5.38 5.28
CA THR A 93 -3.47 4.22 4.67
C THR A 93 -2.06 4.56 4.20
N ARG A 94 -1.77 5.83 3.93
CA ARG A 94 -0.45 6.28 3.47
C ARG A 94 0.62 6.19 4.58
N ARG A 95 0.25 6.48 5.83
CA ARG A 95 1.16 6.32 6.98
C ARG A 95 1.50 4.85 7.28
N THR A 96 0.61 3.91 6.94
CA THR A 96 0.85 2.48 7.18
C THR A 96 1.79 1.87 6.13
N LEU A 97 1.78 2.38 4.89
CA LEU A 97 2.61 1.88 3.79
C LEU A 97 3.99 2.54 3.71
N ASP A 98 4.11 3.80 4.14
CA ASP A 98 5.40 4.51 4.18
C ASP A 98 6.21 4.23 5.46
N SER A 99 5.76 3.33 6.35
CA SER A 99 6.55 2.93 7.54
C SER A 99 7.59 1.87 7.16
N PRO A 100 8.89 2.19 7.13
CA PRO A 100 9.94 1.21 6.85
C PRO A 100 10.31 0.37 8.08
N PHE A 101 9.56 0.49 9.20
CA PHE A 101 9.96 0.01 10.52
C PHE A 101 8.85 -0.71 11.29
N ALA A 102 8.21 -1.71 10.68
CA ALA A 102 7.53 -2.76 11.44
C ALA A 102 8.27 -4.09 11.31
N ALA A 103 9.60 -4.04 11.32
CA ALA A 103 10.43 -5.19 11.66
C ALA A 103 10.79 -5.09 13.16
N ASN A 104 10.41 -6.12 13.89
CA ASN A 104 10.96 -6.56 15.18
C ASN A 104 10.86 -5.60 16.36
N GLY A 105 9.94 -5.93 17.26
CA GLY A 105 9.84 -5.37 18.60
C GLY A 105 9.10 -6.33 19.51
N GLU A 106 9.64 -7.54 19.67
CA GLU A 106 9.42 -8.34 20.87
C GLU A 106 9.57 -7.42 22.10
N ARG A 107 8.48 -7.23 22.84
CA ARG A 107 8.56 -6.94 24.27
C ARG A 107 7.73 -7.97 25.01
N GLN A 108 8.30 -9.17 25.13
CA GLN A 108 8.21 -9.85 26.41
C GLN A 108 9.02 -9.07 27.45
N THR A 109 8.61 -9.22 28.71
CA THR A 109 9.10 -8.58 29.94
C THR A 109 8.53 -7.17 30.14
N GLN A 110 7.69 -6.89 31.15
CA GLN A 110 7.87 -7.22 32.56
C GLN A 110 6.52 -7.48 33.26
N SER A 111 6.27 -8.70 33.72
CA SER A 111 5.62 -8.99 35.02
C SER A 111 5.69 -10.50 35.33
N ALA A 112 6.86 -11.08 35.11
CA ALA A 112 7.23 -12.38 35.65
C ALA A 112 8.74 -12.40 35.83
N LEU A 113 9.19 -12.15 37.07
CA LEU A 113 10.36 -12.73 37.73
C LEU A 113 10.72 -11.90 38.96
N HIS A 114 9.97 -12.09 40.04
CA HIS A 114 10.60 -12.13 41.36
C HIS A 114 10.08 -13.38 42.08
N ALA A 115 10.41 -14.54 41.51
CA ALA A 115 10.39 -15.79 42.23
C ALA A 115 11.68 -15.89 43.04
N LYS A 116 11.59 -15.69 44.36
CA LYS A 116 12.06 -16.68 45.36
C LYS A 116 12.17 -16.06 46.76
N ARG A 117 11.41 -16.71 47.64
CA ARG A 117 11.81 -17.24 48.94
C ARG A 117 11.94 -16.30 50.13
N ASP A 118 11.43 -16.86 51.22
CA ASP A 118 11.52 -16.48 52.63
C ASP A 118 10.45 -15.44 53.01
N LYS A 119 9.41 -15.73 53.78
CA LYS A 119 9.36 -16.60 54.96
C LYS A 119 7.94 -17.15 55.19
N LEU A 120 7.86 -18.46 55.38
CA LEU A 120 6.86 -19.09 56.24
C LEU A 120 7.54 -19.30 57.60
N SER A 121 6.76 -19.11 58.67
CA SER A 121 7.09 -19.27 60.11
C SER A 121 8.02 -18.23 60.76
N LEU A 122 7.49 -17.40 61.66
CA LEU A 122 7.44 -17.68 63.10
C LEU A 122 7.17 -16.37 63.88
N ALA A 123 5.96 -16.21 64.45
CA ALA A 123 5.64 -15.53 65.71
C ALA A 123 4.13 -15.60 65.94
#